data_AF-A0A0F5VHE7-F1
#
_entry.id   AF-A0A0F5VHE7-F1
#
_cell.length_a   1.000
_cell.length_b   1.000
_cell.length_c   1.000
_cell.angle_alpha   90.00
_cell.angle_beta   90.00
_cell.angle_gamma   90.00
#
_symmetry.space_group_name_H-M   'P 1'
#
loop_
_entity.id
_entity.type
_entity.pdbx_description
1 polymer ?
#
loop_
_entity_poly.entity_id
_entity_poly.type
_entity_poly.pdbx_seq_one_letter_code
_entity_poly.pdbx_strand_id
1 'polypeptide(L)' 'MKHSLTDAPKEVQLAVDLIYLLETNKVDPELALAALEIVKTDLQAKLQRKSDE' A
#
# COMPACT_ATOMS: atom_id res chain seq x y z
N MET A 1 -22.07 8.25 10.39
CA MET A 1 -21.89 7.45 9.16
C MET A 1 -20.49 6.84 9.20
N LYS A 2 -20.34 5.55 9.49
CA LYS A 2 -19.03 4.89 9.63
C LYS A 2 -19.08 3.46 9.03
N HIS A 3 -19.64 3.34 7.83
CA HIS A 3 -19.89 2.04 7.18
C HIS A 3 -19.29 1.89 5.78
N SER A 4 -18.40 2.78 5.32
CA SER A 4 -17.99 2.75 3.89
C SER A 4 -16.62 2.16 3.60
N LEU A 5 -15.84 1.73 4.61
CA LEU A 5 -14.52 1.12 4.38
C LEU A 5 -14.52 -0.40 4.53
N THR A 6 -15.33 -0.96 5.44
CA THR A 6 -15.36 -2.42 5.67
C THR A 6 -15.83 -3.22 4.46
N ASP A 7 -16.63 -2.60 3.58
CA ASP A 7 -17.22 -3.24 2.41
C ASP A 7 -16.45 -2.96 1.11
N ALA A 8 -15.37 -2.16 1.17
CA ALA A 8 -14.53 -1.88 0.02
C ALA A 8 -13.65 -3.08 -0.35
N PRO A 9 -13.16 -3.19 -1.60
CA PRO A 9 -12.15 -4.19 -1.95
C PRO A 9 -10.93 -4.13 -1.01
N LYS A 10 -10.32 -5.27 -0.72
CA LYS A 10 -9.23 -5.36 0.29
C LYS A 10 -8.06 -4.45 -0.05
N GLU A 11 -7.75 -4.30 -1.32
CA GLU A 11 -6.73 -3.39 -1.84
C GLU A 11 -7.05 -1.92 -1.56
N VAL A 12 -8.32 -1.53 -1.60
CA VAL A 12 -8.77 -0.18 -1.28
C VAL A 12 -8.67 0.08 0.22
N GLN A 13 -9.08 -0.89 1.05
CA GLN A 13 -8.93 -0.79 2.51
C GLN A 13 -7.46 -0.63 2.91
N LEU A 14 -6.58 -1.47 2.34
CA LEU A 14 -5.15 -1.40 2.61
C LEU A 14 -4.53 -0.07 2.13
N ALA A 15 -4.95 0.44 0.98
CA ALA A 15 -4.49 1.74 0.50
C ALA A 15 -4.86 2.87 1.47
N VAL A 16 -6.08 2.85 2.01
CA VAL A 16 -6.53 3.82 3.02
C VAL A 16 -5.71 3.73 4.30
N ASP A 17 -5.44 2.52 4.79
CA ASP A 17 -4.61 2.30 5.98
C ASP A 17 -3.17 2.80 5.78
N LEU A 18 -2.60 2.55 4.60
CA LEU A 18 -1.25 3.03 4.25
C LEU A 18 -1.20 4.55 4.16
N ILE A 19 -2.20 5.19 3.54
CA ILE A 19 -2.29 6.66 3.48
C ILE A 19 -2.36 7.24 4.89
N TYR A 20 -3.24 6.69 5.74
CA TYR A 20 -3.38 7.12 7.12
C TYR A 20 -2.05 7.01 7.90
N LEU A 21 -1.30 5.92 7.71
CA LEU A 21 0.01 5.73 8.34
C LEU A 21 1.03 6.78 7.88
N LEU A 22 1.10 7.06 6.58
CA LEU A 22 2.02 8.05 6.01
C LEU A 22 1.71 9.46 6.51
N GLU A 23 0.44 9.84 6.52
CA GLU A 23 -0.03 11.14 7.02
C GLU A 23 0.23 11.29 8.53
N THR A 24 -0.06 10.26 9.33
CA THR A 24 0.18 10.28 10.78
C THR A 24 1.66 10.46 11.11
N ASN A 25 2.55 9.89 10.29
CA ASN A 25 3.99 10.05 10.44
C ASN A 25 4.55 11.29 9.73
N LYS A 26 3.68 12.13 9.14
CA LYS A 26 4.05 13.35 8.41
C LYS A 26 5.09 13.09 7.31
N VAL A 27 4.95 11.96 6.62
CA VAL A 27 5.84 11.61 5.52
C VAL A 27 5.53 12.52 4.34
N ASP A 28 6.58 13.11 3.76
CA ASP A 28 6.45 13.92 2.55
C ASP A 28 5.88 13.07 1.38
N PRO A 29 4.90 13.57 0.61
CA PRO A 29 4.30 12.80 -0.47
C PRO A 29 5.28 12.31 -1.54
N GLU A 30 6.30 13.10 -1.89
CA GLU A 30 7.30 12.70 -2.88
C GLU A 30 8.16 11.55 -2.34
N LEU A 31 8.56 11.66 -1.06
CA LEU A 31 9.27 10.59 -0.36
C LEU A 31 8.41 9.32 -0.24
N ALA A 32 7.13 9.47 0.07
CA ALA A 32 6.19 8.35 0.16
C ALA A 32 6.06 7.62 -1.18
N LEU A 33 5.92 8.35 -2.29
CA LEU A 33 5.85 7.77 -3.63
C LEU A 33 7.13 7.01 -3.98
N ALA A 34 8.30 7.59 -3.70
CA ALA A 34 9.59 6.92 -3.93
C ALA A 34 9.71 5.62 -3.13
N ALA A 35 9.28 5.62 -1.86
CA ALA A 35 9.27 4.42 -1.02
C ALA A 35 8.28 3.36 -1.52
N LEU A 36 7.09 3.78 -1.96
CA LEU A 36 6.06 2.87 -2.48
C LEU A 36 6.49 2.18 -3.77
N GLU A 37 7.25 2.83 -4.64
CA GLU A 37 7.83 2.18 -5.83
C GLU A 37 8.85 1.09 -5.47
N ILE A 38 9.63 1.27 -4.41
CA ILE A 38 10.53 0.23 -3.88
C ILE A 38 9.72 -0.96 -3.37
N VAL A 39 8.68 -0.70 -2.56
CA VAL A 39 7.81 -1.76 -2.02
C VAL A 39 7.13 -2.54 -3.16
N LYS A 40 6.59 -1.82 -4.15
CA LYS A 40 5.95 -2.43 -5.34
C LYS A 40 6.92 -3.33 -6.09
N THR A 41 8.15 -2.89 -6.31
CA THR A 41 9.21 -3.67 -6.98
C THR A 41 9.52 -4.96 -6.20
N ASP A 42 9.67 -4.88 -4.86
CA ASP A 42 9.91 -6.06 -4.02
C ASP A 42 8.74 -7.06 -4.07
N LEU A 43 7.50 -6.57 -4.01
CA LEU A 43 6.31 -7.42 -4.12
C LEU A 43 6.21 -8.09 -5.49
N GLN A 44 6.52 -7.38 -6.58
CA GLN A 44 6.56 -7.97 -7.92
C GLN A 44 7.62 -9.07 -8.03
N ALA A 45 8.83 -8.84 -7.48
CA ALA A 45 9.87 -9.86 -7.46
C ALA A 45 9.47 -11.09 -6.62
N LYS A 46 8.75 -10.90 -5.52
CA LYS A 46 8.19 -12.01 -4.71
C LYS A 46 7.14 -12.81 -5.48
N LEU A 47 6.28 -12.15 -6.26
CA LEU A 47 5.29 -12.82 -7.09
C LEU A 47 5.93 -13.63 -8.22
N GLN A 48 6.98 -13.09 -8.87
CA GLN A 48 7.74 -13.80 -9.89
C GLN A 48 8.43 -15.05 -9.32
N ARG A 49 9.07 -14.94 -8.15
CA ARG A 49 9.67 -16.11 -7.49
C ARG A 49 8.64 -17.19 -7.13
N LYS A 50 7.42 -16.78 -6.76
CA LYS A 50 6.33 -17.71 -6.45
C LYS A 50 5.73 -18.39 -7.69
N SER A 51 5.89 -17.81 -8.89
CA SER A 51 5.49 -18.47 -10.14
C SER A 51 6.55 -19.45 -10.67
N ASP A 52 7.77 -19.37 -10.16
CA ASP A 52 8.89 -20.25 -10.53
C ASP A 52 9.00 -21.49 -9.61
N GLU A 53 8.20 -21.54 -8.53
CA GLU A 53 8.02 -22.68 -7.61
C GLU A 53 6.75 -23.49 -7.96
#